data_AF-A0A1I7WQV1-F1
#
_entry.id   AF-A0A1I7WQV1-F1
#
_cell.length_a   1.000
_cell.length_b   1.000
_cell.length_c   1.000
_cell.angle_alpha   90.00
_cell.angle_beta   90.00
_cell.angle_gamma   90.00
#
_symmetry.space_group_name_H-M   'P 1'
#
loop_
_entity.id
_entity.type
_entity.pdbx_description
1 polymer ?
#
loop_
_entity_poly.entity_id
_entity_poly.type
_entity_poly.pdbx_seq_one_letter_code
_entity_poly.pdbx_strand_id
1 'polypeptide(L)'
;MPENNITNRKTTNGEKKLKPCCACPETKRFLILDLMHIRSDGNAQEAHVLHQEILRLDAVVKKKIDVISTTKDERSLLDETKQTRECLATLRSKIEQLYKIGPMLLSRREQQNVNGYVERHQKELEENIRQMRLVAISTSKKISEFTRTSLMQGKSGEFERRKIISDKNMLRENAEKVSYVKYEIS
;
A
#
# COMPACT_ATOMS: atom_id res chain seq x y z
N MET A 1 -3.01 27.48 90.23
CA MET A 1 -2.48 26.22 89.70
C MET A 1 -3.47 25.72 88.65
N PRO A 2 -3.10 25.39 87.39
CA PRO A 2 -1.90 25.69 86.59
C PRO A 2 -2.25 26.41 85.24
N GLU A 3 -1.32 27.15 84.62
CA GLU A 3 -0.60 26.87 83.34
C GLU A 3 -1.31 27.35 82.04
N ASN A 4 -0.76 28.32 81.29
CA ASN A 4 0.39 28.30 80.36
C ASN A 4 0.02 28.01 78.88
N ASN A 5 0.24 29.03 78.05
CA ASN A 5 1.10 29.00 76.84
C ASN A 5 0.53 28.74 75.41
N ILE A 6 1.08 29.54 74.47
CA ILE A 6 1.38 29.26 73.03
C ILE A 6 0.40 29.77 71.94
N THR A 7 0.71 30.99 71.48
CA THR A 7 0.92 31.51 70.10
C THR A 7 0.34 30.84 68.83
N ASN A 8 -0.12 31.72 67.91
CA ASN A 8 0.36 31.96 66.52
C ASN A 8 -0.55 31.68 65.28
N ARG A 9 -0.54 32.69 64.37
CA ARG A 9 -0.69 32.72 62.89
C ARG A 9 -2.09 32.60 62.25
N LYS A 10 -2.55 33.65 61.53
CA LYS A 10 -2.36 33.98 60.08
C LYS A 10 -2.96 32.87 59.19
N THR A 11 -3.95 33.11 58.33
CA THR A 11 -3.82 33.86 57.06
C THR A 11 -5.18 34.22 56.45
N THR A 12 -5.35 35.48 56.06
CA THR A 12 -6.17 35.88 54.91
C THR A 12 -5.30 35.78 53.67
N ASN A 13 -5.76 35.19 52.56
CA ASN A 13 -5.36 35.62 51.21
C ASN A 13 -6.24 34.97 50.14
N GLY A 14 -7.05 35.82 49.49
CA GLY A 14 -7.73 35.50 48.24
C GLY A 14 -6.72 35.42 47.10
N GLU A 15 -6.76 34.30 46.38
CA GLU A 15 -5.93 34.03 45.21
C GLU A 15 -6.35 34.92 44.05
N LYS A 16 -5.71 36.09 43.93
CA LYS A 16 -5.71 36.86 42.68
C LYS A 16 -4.74 36.18 41.72
N LYS A 17 -5.25 35.56 40.65
CA LYS A 17 -4.44 35.11 39.50
C LYS A 17 -3.67 36.31 38.94
N LEU A 18 -2.37 36.39 39.26
CA LEU A 18 -1.46 37.42 38.76
C LEU A 18 -1.32 37.27 37.24
N LYS A 19 -1.62 38.32 36.49
CA LYS A 19 -1.31 38.41 35.05
C LYS A 19 0.21 38.37 34.88
N PRO A 20 0.76 37.56 33.96
CA PRO A 20 2.20 37.45 33.78
C PRO A 20 2.75 38.80 33.31
N CYS A 21 3.75 39.34 34.03
CA CYS A 21 4.40 40.57 33.62
C CYS A 21 5.33 40.29 32.43
N CYS A 22 5.30 41.16 31.43
CA CYS A 22 6.06 41.04 30.18
C CYS A 22 7.56 41.35 30.32
N ALA A 23 8.07 41.59 31.53
CA ALA A 23 9.43 42.08 31.79
C ALA A 23 10.32 41.12 32.60
N CYS A 24 9.80 39.99 33.11
CA CYS A 24 10.61 39.03 33.89
C CYS A 24 11.24 37.95 32.98
N PRO A 25 12.58 37.77 32.99
CA PRO A 25 13.27 36.74 32.21
C PRO A 25 12.81 35.31 32.52
N GLU A 26 12.41 35.05 33.76
CA GLU A 26 11.94 33.74 34.24
C GLU A 26 10.57 33.38 33.65
N THR A 27 9.65 34.35 33.55
CA THR A 27 8.33 34.15 32.93
C THR A 27 8.45 33.91 31.43
N LYS A 28 9.40 34.57 30.76
CA LYS A 28 9.71 34.32 29.35
C LYS A 28 10.31 32.93 29.13
N ARG A 29 11.20 32.46 30.02
CA ARG A 29 11.75 31.10 29.98
C ARG A 29 10.67 30.04 30.17
N PHE A 30 9.75 30.25 31.11
CA PHE A 30 8.67 29.30 31.39
C PHE A 30 7.73 29.12 30.19
N LEU A 31 7.31 30.23 29.55
CA LEU A 31 6.48 30.17 28.34
C LEU A 31 7.19 29.50 27.15
N ILE A 32 8.51 29.66 27.02
CA ILE A 32 9.31 28.99 25.98
C ILE A 32 9.37 27.48 26.24
N LEU A 33 9.58 27.06 27.49
CA LEU A 33 9.58 25.65 27.86
C LEU A 33 8.22 24.98 27.63
N ASP A 34 7.11 25.62 28.00
CA ASP A 34 5.77 25.06 27.79
C ASP A 34 5.42 24.93 26.29
N LEU A 35 5.77 25.95 25.49
CA LEU A 35 5.59 25.89 24.03
C LEU A 35 6.45 24.79 23.38
N MET A 36 7.66 24.55 23.90
CA MET A 36 8.53 23.47 23.43
C MET A 36 7.98 22.08 23.78
N HIS A 37 7.43 21.90 24.99
CA HIS A 37 6.83 20.63 25.41
C HIS A 37 5.55 20.32 24.64
N ILE A 38 4.62 21.28 24.51
CA ILE A 38 3.37 21.09 23.75
C ILE A 38 3.66 20.73 22.28
N ARG A 39 4.65 21.41 21.66
CA ARG A 39 5.08 21.13 20.28
C ARG A 39 5.79 19.78 20.15
N SER A 40 6.53 19.35 21.17
CA SER A 40 7.19 18.04 21.20
C SER A 40 6.20 16.89 21.28
N ASP A 41 5.20 17.00 22.17
CA ASP A 41 4.18 15.97 22.34
C ASP A 41 3.37 15.81 21.05
N GLY A 42 3.11 16.92 20.34
CA GLY A 42 2.50 16.90 19.01
C GLY A 42 3.35 16.17 17.95
N ASN A 43 4.64 16.50 17.85
CA ASN A 43 5.53 15.89 16.85
C ASN A 43 5.75 14.39 17.09
N ALA A 44 5.88 13.96 18.35
CA ALA A 44 6.04 12.55 18.70
C ALA A 44 4.80 11.73 18.33
N GLN A 45 3.61 12.27 18.63
CA GLN A 45 2.36 11.65 18.24
C GLN A 45 2.19 11.59 16.72
N GLU A 46 2.53 12.67 16.01
CA GLU A 46 2.47 12.71 14.54
C GLU A 46 3.43 11.70 13.91
N ALA A 47 4.66 11.57 14.42
CA ALA A 47 5.61 10.57 13.97
C ALA A 47 5.07 9.14 14.14
N HIS A 48 4.41 8.85 15.28
CA HIS A 48 3.78 7.56 15.51
C HIS A 48 2.63 7.29 14.53
N VAL A 49 1.76 8.29 14.29
CA VAL A 49 0.65 8.17 13.33
C VAL A 49 1.17 7.93 11.92
N LEU A 50 2.17 8.70 11.47
CA LEU A 50 2.78 8.50 10.15
C LEU A 50 3.42 7.12 10.02
N HIS A 51 4.12 6.64 11.06
CA HIS A 51 4.70 5.31 11.05
C HIS A 51 3.64 4.21 10.83
N GLN A 52 2.51 4.29 11.54
CA GLN A 52 1.40 3.33 11.38
C GLN A 52 0.73 3.43 10.00
N GLU A 53 0.57 4.66 9.49
CA GLU A 53 0.00 4.87 8.16
C GLU A 53 0.89 4.29 7.06
N ILE A 54 2.21 4.46 7.18
CA ILE A 54 3.20 3.85 6.27
C ILE A 54 3.06 2.34 6.25
N LEU A 55 3.04 1.69 7.43
CA LEU A 55 2.87 0.23 7.53
C LEU A 55 1.57 -0.26 6.87
N ARG A 56 0.48 0.49 7.05
CA ARG A 56 -0.80 0.17 6.43
C ARG A 56 -0.73 0.31 4.91
N LEU A 57 -0.10 1.38 4.41
CA LEU A 57 0.08 1.60 2.98
C LEU A 57 0.98 0.54 2.35
N ASP A 58 2.05 0.11 3.02
CA ASP A 58 2.91 -0.99 2.59
C ASP A 58 2.11 -2.29 2.39
N ALA A 59 1.25 -2.63 3.36
CA ALA A 59 0.38 -3.81 3.26
C ALA A 59 -0.59 -3.71 2.07
N VAL A 60 -1.15 -2.52 1.82
CA VAL A 60 -2.03 -2.26 0.67
C VAL A 60 -1.27 -2.40 -0.65
N VAL A 61 -0.05 -1.85 -0.74
CA VAL A 61 0.80 -1.96 -1.93
C VAL A 61 1.11 -3.43 -2.22
N LYS A 62 1.51 -4.21 -1.23
CA LYS A 62 1.78 -5.65 -1.39
C LYS A 62 0.56 -6.41 -1.91
N LYS A 63 -0.61 -6.16 -1.31
CA LYS A 63 -1.87 -6.76 -1.79
C LYS A 63 -2.19 -6.37 -3.23
N LYS A 64 -1.93 -5.12 -3.63
CA LYS A 64 -2.12 -4.68 -5.02
C LYS A 64 -1.13 -5.34 -5.99
N ILE A 65 0.12 -5.54 -5.58
CA ILE A 65 1.10 -6.31 -6.35
C ILE A 65 0.60 -7.75 -6.56
N ASP A 66 0.03 -8.38 -5.52
CA ASP A 66 -0.58 -9.71 -5.65
C ASP A 66 -1.73 -9.71 -6.66
N VAL A 67 -2.60 -8.68 -6.65
CA VAL A 67 -3.67 -8.53 -7.65
C VAL A 67 -3.10 -8.46 -9.07
N ILE A 68 -2.09 -7.61 -9.32
CA ILE A 68 -1.40 -7.52 -10.62
C ILE A 68 -0.89 -8.90 -11.08
N SER A 69 -0.41 -9.74 -10.18
CA SER A 69 0.12 -11.07 -10.51
C SER A 69 -0.95 -12.04 -11.05
N THR A 70 -2.22 -11.80 -10.72
CA THR A 70 -3.36 -12.66 -11.06
C THR A 70 -4.23 -12.13 -12.19
N THR A 71 -3.97 -10.90 -12.65
CA THR A 71 -4.72 -10.25 -13.74
C THR A 71 -4.57 -11.01 -15.06
N LYS A 72 -5.67 -11.13 -15.81
CA LYS A 72 -5.74 -11.94 -17.04
C LYS A 72 -5.93 -11.13 -18.32
N ASP A 73 -6.27 -9.85 -18.20
CA ASP A 73 -6.50 -8.96 -19.33
C ASP A 73 -5.65 -7.69 -19.24
N GLU A 74 -5.30 -7.15 -20.41
CA GLU A 74 -4.33 -6.05 -20.51
C GLU A 74 -4.89 -4.75 -19.92
N ARG A 75 -6.20 -4.51 -20.05
CA ARG A 75 -6.82 -3.28 -19.54
C ARG A 75 -6.78 -3.23 -18.02
N SER A 76 -7.21 -4.29 -17.36
CA SER A 76 -7.12 -4.42 -15.91
C SER A 76 -5.67 -4.38 -15.42
N LEU A 77 -4.72 -4.92 -16.19
CA LEU A 77 -3.30 -4.88 -15.84
C LEU A 77 -2.78 -3.44 -15.81
N LEU A 78 -3.14 -2.64 -16.82
CA LEU A 78 -2.79 -1.23 -16.89
C LEU A 78 -3.42 -0.43 -15.75
N ASP A 79 -4.71 -0.65 -15.48
CA ASP A 79 -5.44 0.03 -14.42
C ASP A 79 -4.88 -0.29 -13.03
N GLU A 80 -4.65 -1.57 -12.71
CA GLU A 80 -4.07 -1.97 -11.42
C GLU A 80 -2.62 -1.50 -11.26
N THR A 81 -1.83 -1.52 -12.34
CA THR A 81 -0.47 -0.97 -12.32
C THR A 81 -0.48 0.53 -12.05
N LYS A 82 -1.41 1.27 -12.66
CA LYS A 82 -1.56 2.71 -12.42
C LYS A 82 -1.95 3.00 -10.96
N GLN A 83 -2.98 2.33 -10.46
CA GLN A 83 -3.42 2.50 -9.07
C GLN A 83 -2.32 2.14 -8.06
N THR A 84 -1.53 1.09 -8.34
CA THR A 84 -0.42 0.69 -7.48
C THR A 84 0.68 1.75 -7.46
N ARG A 85 0.98 2.39 -8.60
CA ARG A 85 1.92 3.52 -8.65
C ARG A 85 1.44 4.72 -7.84
N GLU A 86 0.14 5.01 -7.88
CA GLU A 86 -0.46 6.07 -7.06
C GLU A 86 -0.29 5.76 -5.56
N CYS A 87 -0.57 4.52 -5.12
CA CYS A 87 -0.34 4.09 -3.75
C CYS A 87 1.14 4.21 -3.33
N LEU A 88 2.07 3.80 -4.20
CA LEU A 88 3.51 3.93 -3.98
C LEU A 88 3.95 5.40 -3.86
N ALA A 89 3.34 6.31 -4.62
CA ALA A 89 3.61 7.74 -4.52
C ALA A 89 3.09 8.31 -3.19
N THR A 90 1.90 7.90 -2.74
CA THR A 90 1.38 8.27 -1.42
C THR A 90 2.27 7.76 -0.30
N LEU A 91 2.69 6.49 -0.37
CA LEU A 91 3.61 5.87 0.58
C LEU A 91 4.93 6.65 0.68
N ARG A 92 5.54 6.98 -0.47
CA ARG A 92 6.74 7.83 -0.52
C ARG A 92 6.52 9.17 0.18
N SER A 93 5.41 9.85 -0.11
CA SER A 93 5.10 11.14 0.52
C SER A 93 5.00 11.04 2.05
N LYS A 94 4.44 9.94 2.58
CA LYS A 94 4.35 9.71 4.02
C LYS A 94 5.70 9.43 4.66
N ILE A 95 6.58 8.67 3.98
CA ILE A 95 7.96 8.44 4.41
C ILE A 95 8.73 9.78 4.47
N GLU A 96 8.57 10.63 3.45
CA GLU A 96 9.19 11.97 3.43
C GLU A 96 8.67 12.87 4.55
N GLN A 97 7.38 12.79 4.90
CA GLN A 97 6.81 13.51 6.05
C GLN A 97 7.43 13.01 7.36
N LEU A 98 7.53 11.69 7.55
CA LEU A 98 8.14 11.11 8.74
C LEU A 98 9.62 11.51 8.88
N TYR A 99 10.37 11.52 7.77
CA TYR A 99 11.75 12.00 7.74
C TYR A 99 11.88 13.46 8.19
N LYS A 100 10.96 14.34 7.77
CA LYS A 100 10.96 15.75 8.16
C LYS A 100 10.64 15.96 9.64
N ILE A 101 9.80 15.09 10.23
CA ILE A 101 9.46 15.17 11.66
C ILE A 101 10.59 14.67 12.54
N GLY A 102 11.39 13.70 12.08
CA GLY A 102 12.51 13.13 12.84
C GLY A 102 13.36 14.17 13.58
N PRO A 103 13.95 15.18 12.90
CA PRO A 103 14.75 16.23 13.53
C PRO A 103 13.99 17.16 14.50
N MET A 104 12.66 17.16 14.47
CA MET A 104 11.81 18.03 15.30
C MET A 104 11.42 17.40 16.64
N LEU A 105 11.82 16.14 16.89
CA LEU A 105 11.60 15.44 18.15
C LEU A 105 12.61 15.91 19.21
N LEU A 106 12.20 16.06 20.47
CA LEU A 106 13.10 16.52 21.54
C LEU A 106 14.07 15.42 22.00
N SER A 107 13.64 14.16 22.00
CA SER A 107 14.46 13.05 22.48
C SER A 107 15.40 12.55 21.39
N ARG A 108 16.71 12.59 21.64
CA ARG A 108 17.71 11.99 20.76
C ARG A 108 17.44 10.51 20.46
N ARG A 109 16.90 9.77 21.43
CA ARG A 109 16.51 8.37 21.25
C ARG A 109 15.37 8.22 20.26
N GLU A 110 14.36 9.09 20.34
CA GLU A 110 13.23 9.08 19.41
C GLU A 110 13.66 9.48 18.00
N GLN A 111 14.53 10.49 17.87
CA GLN A 111 15.14 10.87 16.59
C GLN A 111 15.85 9.67 15.94
N GLN A 112 16.66 8.93 16.71
CA GLN A 112 17.34 7.73 16.22
C GLN A 112 16.37 6.63 15.81
N ASN A 113 15.32 6.39 16.59
CA ASN A 113 14.28 5.42 16.25
C ASN A 113 13.57 5.80 14.94
N VAL A 114 13.17 7.07 14.80
CA VAL A 114 12.50 7.56 13.59
C VAL A 114 13.40 7.47 12.37
N ASN A 115 14.68 7.83 12.49
CA ASN A 115 15.64 7.64 11.41
C ASN A 115 15.75 6.16 11.00
N GLY A 116 15.83 5.25 11.99
CA GLY A 116 15.84 3.81 11.73
C GLY A 116 14.53 3.26 11.15
N TYR A 117 13.38 3.90 11.41
CA TYR A 117 12.12 3.58 10.73
C TYR A 117 12.13 4.06 9.29
N VAL A 118 12.55 5.31 9.05
CA VAL A 118 12.62 5.90 7.70
C VAL A 118 13.53 5.08 6.80
N GLU A 119 14.73 4.71 7.26
CA GLU A 119 15.66 3.91 6.46
C GLU A 119 15.07 2.55 6.07
N ARG A 120 14.35 1.88 6.98
CA ARG A 120 13.69 0.61 6.69
C ARG A 120 12.54 0.79 5.70
N HIS A 121 11.71 1.80 5.91
CA HIS A 121 10.59 2.11 5.02
C HIS A 121 11.05 2.51 3.61
N GLN A 122 12.18 3.23 3.50
CA GLN A 122 12.77 3.57 2.22
C GLN A 122 13.22 2.33 1.44
N LYS A 123 13.89 1.39 2.12
CA LYS A 123 14.31 0.11 1.53
C LYS A 123 13.11 -0.73 1.10
N GLU A 124 12.08 -0.80 1.94
CA GLU A 124 10.85 -1.52 1.63
C GLU A 124 10.11 -0.90 0.44
N LEU A 125 10.04 0.44 0.36
CA LEU A 125 9.47 1.15 -0.78
C LEU A 125 10.20 0.81 -2.09
N GLU A 126 11.53 0.81 -2.08
CA GLU A 126 12.34 0.46 -3.24
C GLU A 126 12.10 -0.99 -3.69
N GLU A 127 12.03 -1.91 -2.73
CA GLU A 127 11.72 -3.31 -2.99
C GLU A 127 10.31 -3.48 -3.56
N ASN A 128 9.30 -2.80 -3.00
CA ASN A 128 7.93 -2.81 -3.51
C ASN A 128 7.84 -2.26 -4.94
N ILE A 129 8.57 -1.18 -5.25
CA ILE A 129 8.66 -0.64 -6.62
C ILE A 129 9.26 -1.67 -7.57
N ARG A 130 10.33 -2.34 -7.15
CA ARG A 130 11.01 -3.38 -7.94
C ARG A 130 10.09 -4.57 -8.18
N GLN A 131 9.43 -5.08 -7.14
CA GLN A 131 8.48 -6.19 -7.22
C GLN A 131 7.31 -5.87 -8.15
N MET A 132 6.67 -4.70 -7.98
CA MET A 132 5.57 -4.27 -8.85
C MET A 132 5.99 -4.29 -10.33
N ARG A 133 7.19 -3.77 -10.66
CA ARG A 133 7.69 -3.76 -12.05
C ARG A 133 7.89 -5.18 -12.59
N LEU A 134 8.52 -6.06 -11.81
CA LEU A 134 8.77 -7.44 -12.22
C LEU A 134 7.47 -8.21 -12.44
N VAL A 135 6.54 -8.09 -11.50
CA VAL A 135 5.24 -8.75 -11.57
C VAL A 135 4.47 -8.25 -12.80
N ALA A 136 4.38 -6.93 -13.01
CA ALA A 136 3.67 -6.37 -14.17
C ALA A 136 4.25 -6.85 -15.50
N ILE A 137 5.58 -6.89 -15.65
CA ILE A 137 6.23 -7.42 -16.86
C ILE A 137 5.91 -8.91 -17.04
N SER A 138 6.00 -9.70 -15.97
CA SER A 138 5.73 -11.14 -16.03
C SER A 138 4.26 -11.43 -16.39
N THR A 139 3.31 -10.68 -15.84
CA THR A 139 1.89 -10.82 -16.13
C THR A 139 1.58 -10.41 -17.57
N SER A 140 2.13 -9.28 -18.05
CA SER A 140 1.95 -8.83 -19.44
C SER A 140 2.45 -9.88 -20.45
N LYS A 141 3.59 -10.52 -20.16
CA LYS A 141 4.09 -11.65 -20.98
C LYS A 141 3.12 -12.82 -21.01
N LYS A 142 2.59 -13.24 -19.85
CA LYS A 142 1.60 -14.33 -19.76
C LYS A 142 0.33 -14.01 -20.55
N ILE A 143 -0.19 -12.78 -20.46
CA ILE A 143 -1.36 -12.32 -21.21
C ILE A 143 -1.09 -12.35 -22.72
N SER A 144 0.07 -11.85 -23.14
CA SER A 144 0.49 -11.84 -24.55
C SER A 144 0.64 -13.26 -25.11
N GLU A 145 1.24 -14.17 -24.36
CA GLU A 145 1.39 -15.58 -24.72
C GLU A 145 0.04 -16.30 -24.81
N PHE A 146 -0.86 -16.07 -23.85
CA PHE A 146 -2.22 -16.59 -23.87
C PHE A 146 -2.99 -16.10 -25.10
N THR A 147 -2.87 -14.81 -25.43
CA THR A 147 -3.52 -14.22 -26.61
C THR A 147 -2.95 -14.82 -27.90
N ARG A 148 -1.62 -14.94 -27.99
CA ARG A 148 -0.93 -15.55 -29.14
C ARG A 148 -1.33 -17.00 -29.34
N THR A 149 -1.33 -17.81 -28.29
CA THR A 149 -1.71 -19.23 -28.35
C THR A 149 -3.17 -19.40 -28.76
N SER A 150 -4.08 -18.60 -28.21
CA SER A 150 -5.49 -18.60 -28.59
C SER A 150 -5.71 -18.26 -30.07
N LEU A 151 -5.00 -17.26 -30.60
CA LEU A 151 -5.06 -16.90 -32.03
C LEU A 151 -4.48 -17.98 -32.94
N MET A 152 -3.41 -18.67 -32.52
CA MET A 152 -2.79 -19.74 -33.30
C MET A 152 -3.62 -21.04 -33.28
N GLN A 153 -4.30 -21.35 -32.18
CA GLN A 153 -5.20 -22.52 -32.07
C GLN A 153 -6.49 -22.37 -32.89
N GLY A 154 -6.92 -21.14 -33.20
CA GLY A 154 -8.10 -20.86 -34.03
C GLY A 154 -8.08 -21.51 -35.42
N LYS A 155 -6.90 -21.82 -35.98
CA LYS A 155 -6.78 -22.51 -37.28
C LYS A 155 -6.80 -24.04 -37.19
N SER A 156 -6.53 -24.62 -36.01
CA SER A 156 -6.55 -26.08 -35.82
C SER A 156 -7.98 -26.60 -35.78
N GLY A 157 -8.89 -25.89 -35.09
CA GLY A 157 -10.29 -26.31 -34.98
C GLY A 157 -11.08 -26.24 -36.29
N GLU A 158 -10.74 -25.33 -37.20
CA GLU A 158 -11.34 -25.30 -38.55
C GLU A 158 -10.84 -26.42 -39.45
N PHE A 159 -9.55 -26.76 -39.35
CA PHE A 159 -8.97 -27.87 -40.09
C PHE A 159 -9.55 -29.21 -39.59
N GLU A 160 -9.71 -29.34 -38.28
CA GLU A 160 -10.30 -30.52 -37.65
C GLU A 160 -11.80 -30.65 -37.92
N ARG A 161 -12.56 -29.53 -37.90
CA ARG A 161 -13.96 -29.52 -38.37
C ARG A 161 -14.07 -29.86 -39.85
N ARG A 162 -13.20 -29.31 -40.72
CA ARG A 162 -13.18 -29.65 -42.15
C ARG A 162 -12.83 -31.12 -42.39
N LYS A 163 -11.90 -31.68 -41.62
CA LYS A 163 -11.55 -33.10 -41.66
C LYS A 163 -12.74 -33.98 -41.23
N ILE A 164 -13.40 -33.67 -40.12
CA ILE A 164 -14.60 -34.40 -39.67
C ILE A 164 -15.73 -34.32 -40.69
N ILE A 165 -15.94 -33.16 -41.33
CA ILE A 165 -16.96 -32.98 -42.37
C ILE A 165 -16.59 -33.80 -43.62
N SER A 166 -15.33 -33.76 -44.04
CA SER A 166 -14.82 -34.54 -45.18
C SER A 166 -14.95 -36.05 -44.94
N ASP A 167 -14.58 -36.54 -43.76
CA ASP A 167 -14.67 -37.95 -43.40
C ASP A 167 -16.14 -38.42 -43.34
N LYS A 168 -17.05 -37.60 -42.82
CA LYS A 168 -18.50 -37.88 -42.86
C LYS A 168 -19.06 -37.95 -44.29
N ASN A 169 -18.62 -37.07 -45.17
CA ASN A 169 -19.05 -37.07 -46.58
C ASN A 169 -18.50 -38.29 -47.34
N MET A 170 -17.24 -38.68 -47.09
CA MET A 170 -16.64 -39.90 -47.66
C MET A 170 -17.37 -41.18 -47.21
N LEU A 171 -17.73 -41.27 -45.92
CA LEU A 171 -18.50 -42.41 -45.40
C LEU A 171 -19.91 -42.48 -46.01
N ARG A 172 -20.56 -41.33 -46.22
CA ARG A 172 -21.87 -41.26 -46.87
C ARG A 172 -21.80 -41.68 -48.34
N GLU A 173 -20.82 -41.19 -49.09
CA GLU A 173 -20.64 -41.55 -50.50
C GLU A 173 -20.31 -43.04 -50.67
N ASN A 174 -19.54 -43.62 -49.76
CA ASN A 174 -19.27 -45.07 -49.74
C ASN A 174 -20.53 -45.88 -49.40
N ALA A 175 -21.36 -45.42 -48.46
CA ALA A 175 -22.62 -46.08 -48.12
C ALA A 175 -23.62 -46.05 -49.30
N GLU A 176 -23.68 -44.92 -50.03
CA GLU A 176 -24.52 -44.77 -51.23
C GLU A 176 -24.04 -45.69 -52.36
N LYS A 177 -22.72 -45.83 -52.56
CA LYS A 177 -22.14 -46.79 -53.53
C LYS A 177 -22.43 -48.25 -53.16
N VAL A 178 -22.29 -48.63 -51.89
CA VAL A 178 -22.59 -49.99 -51.41
C VAL A 178 -24.09 -50.31 -51.52
N SER A 179 -24.96 -49.32 -51.31
CA SER A 179 -26.40 -49.45 -51.53
C SER A 179 -26.72 -49.73 -53.00
N TYR A 180 -26.09 -49.02 -53.94
CA TYR A 180 -26.34 -49.19 -55.38
C TYR A 180 -25.97 -50.59 -55.89
N VAL A 181 -24.84 -51.13 -55.42
CA VAL A 181 -24.38 -52.48 -55.79
C VAL A 181 -25.35 -53.58 -55.29
N LYS A 182 -26.08 -53.36 -54.20
CA LYS A 182 -27.09 -54.32 -53.72
C LYS A 182 -28.35 -54.38 -54.61
N TYR A 183 -28.70 -53.30 -55.30
CA TYR A 183 -29.88 -53.25 -56.17
C TYR A 183 -29.62 -53.80 -57.58
N GLU A 184 -28.36 -53.91 -58.02
CA GLU A 184 -28.00 -54.46 -59.33
C GLU A 184 -27.75 -55.98 -59.33
N ILE A 185 -27.79 -56.63 -58.15
CA ILE A 185 -27.54 -58.08 -57.98
C ILE A 185 -28.81 -58.85 -57.51
N SER A 186 -29.98 -58.19 -57.46
CA SER A 186 -31.29 -58.84 -57.22
C SER A 186 -32.11 -58.92 -58.49
#